data_AF-A0A4Q1SUI0-F1
#
_entry.id   AF-A0A4Q1SUI0-F1
#
_cell.length_a   1.000
_cell.length_b   1.000
_cell.length_c   1.000
_cell.angle_alpha   90.00
_cell.angle_beta   90.00
_cell.angle_gamma   90.00
#
_symmetry.space_group_name_H-M   'P 1'
#
loop_
_entity.id
_entity.type
_entity.pdbx_description
1 polymer ?
#
loop_
_entity_poly.entity_id
_entity_poly.type
_entity_poly.pdbx_seq_one_letter_code
_entity_poly.pdbx_strand_id
1 'polypeptide(L)'
;MSIEQALERFRYALFLGVEPPEEYTAKTQEEYIEHYEQQIERDPAKERKLITRLSAPLLQVYRKQVEQLARMEQLISGDQSPLIFSDEDILEELYDELSNIETEEEWVVFKSRVVSTS
;
A
#
# COMPACT_ATOMS: atom_id res chain seq x y z
N MET A 1 8.32 6.86 -13.26
CA MET A 1 8.15 5.68 -12.38
C MET A 1 6.76 5.13 -12.63
N SER A 2 6.62 3.83 -12.92
CA SER A 2 5.30 3.20 -13.10
C SER A 2 4.62 2.97 -11.75
N ILE A 3 3.30 2.76 -11.75
CA ILE A 3 2.54 2.39 -10.54
C ILE A 3 3.05 1.07 -9.97
N GLU A 4 3.36 0.10 -10.83
CA GLU A 4 4.00 -1.15 -10.44
C GLU A 4 5.33 -0.92 -9.71
N GLN A 5 6.21 -0.08 -10.25
CA GLN A 5 7.47 0.25 -9.57
C GLN A 5 7.25 0.99 -8.24
N ALA A 6 6.25 1.87 -8.18
CA ALA A 6 5.91 2.57 -6.95
C ALA A 6 5.39 1.60 -5.87
N LEU A 7 4.56 0.62 -6.26
CA LEU A 7 4.06 -0.43 -5.38
C LEU A 7 5.19 -1.28 -4.80
N GLU A 8 6.11 -1.76 -5.63
CA GLU A 8 7.24 -2.56 -5.16
C GLU A 8 8.14 -1.76 -4.21
N ARG A 9 8.39 -0.48 -4.54
CA ARG A 9 9.20 0.40 -3.67
C ARG A 9 8.50 0.68 -2.34
N PHE A 10 7.18 0.84 -2.36
CA PHE A 10 6.38 1.05 -1.16
C PHE A 10 6.39 -0.20 -0.28
N ARG A 11 6.12 -1.39 -0.85
CA ARG A 11 6.21 -2.69 -0.18
C ARG A 11 7.59 -2.89 0.45
N TYR A 12 8.66 -2.64 -0.30
CA TYR A 12 10.03 -2.74 0.21
C TYR A 12 10.23 -1.87 1.45
N ALA A 13 9.83 -0.59 1.38
CA ALA A 13 10.00 0.35 2.49
C ALA A 13 9.14 0.00 3.71
N LEU A 14 7.95 -0.56 3.50
CA LEU A 14 7.03 -0.99 4.54
C LEU A 14 7.67 -2.07 5.43
N PHE A 15 8.23 -3.10 4.79
CA PHE A 15 8.76 -4.26 5.49
C PHE A 15 10.21 -4.08 5.95
N LEU A 16 11.03 -3.33 5.21
CA LEU A 16 12.45 -3.16 5.54
C LEU A 16 12.78 -1.85 6.25
N GLY A 17 11.83 -0.92 6.35
CA GLY A 17 12.02 0.36 7.05
C GLY A 17 13.04 1.30 6.40
N VAL A 18 13.51 0.99 5.19
CA VAL A 18 14.57 1.73 4.50
C VAL A 18 14.21 2.02 3.04
N GLU A 19 14.81 3.07 2.48
CA GLU A 19 14.57 3.42 1.09
C GLU A 19 15.12 2.35 0.14
N PRO A 20 14.31 1.87 -0.82
CA PRO A 20 14.80 0.94 -1.81
C PRO A 20 15.89 1.60 -2.67
N PRO A 21 17.03 0.92 -2.89
CA PRO A 21 18.06 1.41 -3.79
C PRO A 21 17.52 1.50 -5.23
N GLU A 22 18.27 2.13 -6.14
CA GLU A 22 17.85 2.26 -7.54
C GLU A 22 17.69 0.89 -8.21
N GLU A 23 18.57 -0.05 -7.87
CA GLU A 23 18.54 -1.44 -8.32
C GLU A 23 18.41 -2.36 -7.10
N TYR A 24 17.32 -3.12 -7.06
CA TYR A 24 17.12 -4.21 -6.11
C TYR A 24 16.34 -5.33 -6.77
N THR A 25 16.53 -6.55 -6.26
CA THR A 25 15.65 -7.67 -6.56
C THR A 25 14.53 -7.68 -5.52
N ALA A 26 13.28 -7.61 -5.97
CA ALA A 26 12.14 -7.73 -5.09
C ALA A 26 12.14 -9.13 -4.44
N LYS A 27 11.92 -9.14 -3.12
CA LYS A 27 11.72 -10.35 -2.33
C LYS A 27 10.28 -10.85 -2.46
N THR A 28 10.03 -12.10 -2.10
CA THR A 28 8.64 -12.57 -1.94
C THR A 28 8.01 -11.96 -0.69
N GLN A 29 6.69 -12.09 -0.54
CA GLN A 29 5.98 -11.53 0.62
C GLN A 29 6.47 -12.14 1.92
N GLU A 30 6.63 -13.46 1.91
CA GLU A 30 7.05 -14.25 3.06
C GLU A 30 8.48 -13.86 3.48
N GLU A 31 9.38 -13.63 2.51
CA GLU A 31 10.71 -13.12 2.80
C GLU A 31 10.67 -11.71 3.41
N TYR A 32 9.79 -10.83 2.91
CA TYR A 32 9.61 -9.49 3.50
C TYR A 32 9.08 -9.56 4.94
N ILE A 33 8.12 -10.45 5.21
CA ILE A 33 7.58 -10.68 6.55
C ILE A 33 8.67 -11.23 7.46
N GLU A 34 9.45 -12.22 7.03
CA GLU A 34 10.56 -12.76 7.81
C GLU A 34 11.57 -11.67 8.16
N HIS A 35 11.94 -10.81 7.20
CA HIS A 35 12.82 -9.68 7.44
C HIS A 35 12.23 -8.65 8.41
N TYR A 36 10.93 -8.44 8.37
CA TYR A 36 10.23 -7.54 9.26
C TYR A 36 10.21 -8.07 10.69
N GLU A 37 9.93 -9.36 10.89
CA GLU A 37 9.88 -10.01 12.20
C GLU A 37 11.26 -10.10 12.88
N GLN A 38 12.33 -10.20 12.09
CA GLN A 38 13.70 -10.28 12.60
C GLN A 38 14.31 -8.91 12.97
N GLN A 39 13.61 -7.80 12.69
CA GLN A 39 14.13 -6.46 13.00
C GLN A 39 14.03 -6.15 14.49
N ILE A 40 15.19 -5.85 15.09
CA ILE A 40 15.33 -5.56 16.53
C ILE A 40 15.04 -4.08 16.84
N GLU A 41 15.24 -3.17 15.88
CA GLU A 41 15.07 -1.73 16.08
C GLU A 41 14.49 -1.07 14.82
N ARG A 42 13.43 -0.28 15.01
CA ARG A 42 12.74 0.50 13.96
C ARG A 42 12.59 1.94 14.43
N ASP A 43 12.66 2.88 13.49
CA ASP A 43 12.47 4.31 13.76
C ASP A 43 11.14 4.78 13.12
N PRO A 44 10.03 4.80 13.89
CA PRO A 44 8.70 5.08 13.37
C PRO A 44 8.60 6.45 12.68
N ALA A 45 9.38 7.43 13.14
CA ALA A 45 9.36 8.77 12.59
C ALA A 45 10.03 8.83 11.20
N LYS A 46 11.12 8.07 11.00
CA LYS A 46 11.75 7.93 9.68
C LYS A 46 10.88 7.12 8.73
N GLU A 47 10.30 6.03 9.21
CA GLU A 47 9.44 5.15 8.42
C GLU A 47 8.20 5.89 7.92
N ARG A 48 7.49 6.62 8.80
CA ARG A 48 6.31 7.39 8.39
C ARG A 48 6.63 8.39 7.29
N LYS A 49 7.77 9.10 7.38
CA LYS A 49 8.22 10.02 6.32
C LYS A 49 8.52 9.30 5.01
N LEU A 50 9.16 8.13 5.08
CA LEU A 50 9.49 7.32 3.92
C LEU A 50 8.23 6.80 3.22
N ILE A 51 7.33 6.20 3.98
CA ILE A 51 6.04 5.65 3.55
C ILE A 51 5.18 6.74 2.90
N THR A 52 5.03 7.90 3.54
CA THR A 52 4.28 9.05 2.98
C THR A 52 4.85 9.51 1.63
N ARG A 53 6.17 9.53 1.49
CA ARG A 53 6.81 9.95 0.23
C ARG A 53 6.64 8.93 -0.88
N LEU A 54 6.81 7.64 -0.58
CA LEU A 54 6.74 6.57 -1.57
C LEU A 54 5.30 6.25 -1.98
N SER A 55 4.32 6.52 -1.12
CA SER A 55 2.90 6.33 -1.43
C SER A 55 2.30 7.42 -2.31
N ALA A 56 2.86 8.63 -2.35
CA ALA A 56 2.34 9.76 -3.12
C ALA A 56 1.87 9.42 -4.56
N PRO A 57 2.63 8.67 -5.39
CA PRO A 57 2.17 8.26 -6.73
C PRO A 57 1.04 7.22 -6.73
N LEU A 58 0.82 6.52 -5.62
CA LEU A 58 -0.18 5.46 -5.45
C LEU A 58 -1.53 6.02 -4.97
N LEU A 59 -1.52 7.08 -4.16
CA LEU A 59 -2.71 7.57 -3.45
C LEU A 59 -3.88 7.85 -4.38
N GLN A 60 -3.65 8.52 -5.52
CA GLN A 60 -4.75 8.85 -6.44
C GLN A 60 -5.36 7.61 -7.08
N VAL A 61 -4.56 6.60 -7.40
CA VAL A 61 -5.02 5.35 -8.04
C VAL A 61 -5.80 4.53 -7.01
N TYR A 62 -5.23 4.36 -5.82
CA TYR A 62 -5.83 3.58 -4.76
C TYR A 62 -7.12 4.21 -4.22
N ARG A 63 -7.16 5.56 -4.10
CA ARG A 63 -8.38 6.33 -3.78
C ARG A 63 -9.57 5.96 -4.64
N LYS A 64 -9.37 5.82 -5.97
CA LYS A 64 -10.48 5.44 -6.87
C LYS A 64 -11.07 4.09 -6.51
N GLN A 65 -10.25 3.14 -6.03
CA GLN A 65 -10.73 1.82 -5.61
C GLN A 65 -11.52 1.91 -4.31
N VAL A 66 -10.98 2.61 -3.32
CA VAL A 66 -11.65 2.83 -2.03
C VAL A 66 -13.00 3.52 -2.25
N GLU A 67 -13.04 4.56 -3.08
CA GLU A 67 -14.29 5.23 -3.45
C GLU A 67 -15.26 4.32 -4.19
N GLN A 68 -14.80 3.43 -5.07
CA GLN A 68 -15.67 2.48 -5.76
C GLN A 68 -16.30 1.47 -4.80
N LEU A 69 -15.50 0.91 -3.88
CA LEU A 69 -15.98 -0.01 -2.86
C LEU A 69 -16.99 0.68 -1.93
N ALA A 70 -16.66 1.86 -1.42
CA ALA A 70 -17.55 2.63 -0.56
C ALA A 70 -18.86 3.01 -1.27
N ARG A 71 -18.82 3.35 -2.58
CA ARG A 71 -20.06 3.58 -3.36
C ARG A 71 -20.92 2.33 -3.47
N MET A 72 -20.31 1.16 -3.65
CA MET A 72 -21.06 -0.11 -3.68
C MET A 72 -21.72 -0.39 -2.32
N GLU A 73 -21.02 -0.14 -1.22
CA GLU A 73 -21.58 -0.29 0.13
C GLU A 73 -22.72 0.69 0.42
N GLN A 74 -22.60 1.94 -0.04
CA GLN A 74 -23.67 2.94 0.05
C GLN A 74 -24.93 2.52 -0.72
N LEU A 75 -24.76 1.95 -1.92
CA LEU A 75 -25.89 1.43 -2.70
C LEU A 75 -26.63 0.29 -1.98
N ILE A 76 -25.89 -0.56 -1.26
CA ILE A 76 -26.47 -1.69 -0.52
C ILE A 76 -27.16 -1.21 0.78
N SER A 77 -26.53 -0.28 1.50
CA SER A 77 -27.02 0.23 2.79
C SER A 77 -28.09 1.31 2.67
N GLY A 78 -28.20 1.96 1.50
CA GLY A 78 -29.06 3.12 1.29
C GLY A 78 -28.51 4.43 1.86
N ASP A 79 -27.23 4.45 2.31
CA ASP A 79 -26.55 5.67 2.72
C ASP A 79 -26.31 6.59 1.52
N GLN A 80 -26.53 7.89 1.71
CA GLN A 80 -26.36 8.93 0.70
C GLN A 80 -25.37 10.02 1.13
N SER A 81 -24.65 9.79 2.23
CA SER A 81 -23.64 10.72 2.72
C SER A 81 -22.52 10.89 1.68
N PRO A 82 -21.96 12.10 1.49
CA PRO A 82 -20.87 12.29 0.55
C PRO A 82 -19.63 11.52 1.01
N LEU A 83 -19.02 10.75 0.10
CA LEU A 83 -17.74 10.09 0.33
C LEU A 83 -16.62 11.10 0.20
N ILE A 84 -15.93 11.36 1.31
CA ILE A 84 -14.79 12.29 1.36
C ILE A 84 -13.69 11.57 2.13
N PHE A 85 -12.61 11.25 1.44
CA PHE A 85 -11.41 10.67 2.03
C PHE A 85 -10.27 11.69 1.94
N SER A 86 -9.48 11.88 2.99
CA SER A 86 -8.24 12.65 2.95
C SER A 86 -7.13 11.83 2.29
N ASP A 87 -5.97 12.42 1.98
CA ASP A 87 -4.81 11.63 1.51
C ASP A 87 -4.22 10.77 2.63
N GLU A 88 -4.39 11.19 3.89
CA GLU A 88 -3.98 10.42 5.07
C GLU A 88 -4.86 9.17 5.22
N ASP A 89 -6.18 9.29 5.07
CA ASP A 89 -7.11 8.16 5.14
C ASP A 89 -6.75 7.08 4.09
N ILE A 90 -6.45 7.52 2.87
CA ILE A 90 -6.07 6.61 1.77
C ILE A 90 -4.70 5.97 2.01
N LEU A 91 -3.78 6.71 2.64
CA LEU A 91 -2.48 6.17 3.02
C LEU A 91 -2.60 5.12 4.12
N GLU A 92 -3.42 5.37 5.14
CA GLU A 92 -3.69 4.43 6.23
C GLU A 92 -4.31 3.15 5.70
N GLU A 93 -5.32 3.23 4.83
CA GLU A 93 -5.91 2.02 4.24
C GLU A 93 -4.95 1.25 3.33
N LEU A 94 -4.14 1.96 2.55
CA LEU A 94 -3.11 1.31 1.74
C LEU A 94 -2.07 0.59 2.62
N TYR A 95 -1.67 1.23 3.73
CA TYR A 95 -0.76 0.64 4.70
C TYR A 95 -1.36 -0.61 5.33
N ASP A 96 -2.61 -0.53 5.78
CA ASP A 96 -3.31 -1.63 6.45
C ASP A 96 -3.51 -2.80 5.50
N GLU A 97 -3.97 -2.56 4.26
CA GLU A 97 -4.16 -3.65 3.30
C GLU A 97 -2.84 -4.37 2.99
N LEU A 98 -1.74 -3.62 2.71
CA LEU A 98 -0.45 -4.25 2.42
C LEU A 98 0.17 -4.97 3.62
N SER A 99 -0.01 -4.45 4.82
CA SER A 99 0.51 -5.06 6.04
C SER A 99 -0.18 -6.40 6.36
N ASN A 100 -1.40 -6.60 5.85
CA ASN A 100 -2.19 -7.82 6.01
C ASN A 100 -2.03 -8.84 4.87
N ILE A 101 -1.26 -8.52 3.83
CA ILE A 101 -0.92 -9.49 2.77
C ILE A 101 0.10 -10.47 3.37
N GLU A 102 -0.18 -11.75 3.36
CA GLU A 102 0.69 -12.77 3.96
C GLU A 102 1.47 -13.57 2.90
N THR A 103 0.95 -13.63 1.68
CA THR A 103 1.52 -14.48 0.61
C THR A 103 1.87 -13.70 -0.65
N GLU A 104 2.80 -14.24 -1.45
CA GLU A 104 3.14 -13.67 -2.76
C GLU A 104 1.95 -13.71 -3.72
N GLU A 105 1.09 -14.73 -3.63
CA GLU A 105 -0.13 -14.80 -4.45
C GLU A 105 -1.10 -13.65 -4.14
N GLU A 106 -1.33 -13.34 -2.87
CA GLU A 106 -2.14 -12.19 -2.45
C GLU A 106 -1.53 -10.87 -2.91
N TRP A 107 -0.20 -10.73 -2.84
CA TRP A 107 0.51 -9.58 -3.38
C TRP A 107 0.25 -9.41 -4.88
N VAL A 108 0.37 -10.48 -5.67
CA VAL A 108 0.15 -10.43 -7.12
C VAL A 108 -1.29 -10.03 -7.44
N VAL A 109 -2.28 -10.55 -6.70
CA VAL A 109 -3.69 -10.18 -6.87
C VAL A 109 -3.91 -8.70 -6.55
N PHE A 110 -3.41 -8.24 -5.40
CA PHE A 110 -3.49 -6.84 -4.99
C PHE A 110 -2.85 -5.91 -6.03
N LYS A 111 -1.61 -6.21 -6.44
CA LYS A 111 -0.86 -5.43 -7.42
C LYS A 111 -1.59 -5.35 -8.75
N SER A 112 -2.11 -6.47 -9.24
CA SER A 112 -2.91 -6.53 -10.48
C SER A 112 -4.15 -5.64 -10.40
N ARG A 113 -4.86 -5.66 -9.27
CA ARG A 113 -6.03 -4.81 -9.01
C ARG A 113 -5.66 -3.33 -9.10
N VAL A 114 -4.62 -2.89 -8.39
CA VAL A 114 -4.14 -1.49 -8.37
C VAL A 114 -3.70 -1.03 -9.76
N VAL A 115 -2.87 -1.80 -10.44
CA VAL A 115 -2.38 -1.44 -11.79
C VAL A 115 -3.51 -1.36 -12.81
N SER A 116 -4.52 -2.24 -12.72
CA SER A 116 -5.68 -2.22 -13.62
C SER A 116 -6.57 -0.97 -13.48
N THR A 117 -6.40 -0.20 -12.39
CA THR A 117 -7.16 1.03 -12.10
C THR A 117 -6.38 2.31 -12.44
N SER A 118 -5.09 2.16 -12.80
CA SER A 118 -4.20 3.28 -13.13
C SER A 118 -4.41 3.87 -14.52
#